data_AF-A0A1G3V5H5-F1
#
_entry.id   AF-A0A1G3V5H5-F1
#
_cell.length_a   1.000
_cell.length_b   1.000
_cell.length_c   1.000
_cell.angle_alpha   90.00
_cell.angle_beta   90.00
_cell.angle_gamma   90.00
#
_symmetry.space_group_name_H-M   'P 1'
#
loop_
_entity.id
_entity.type
_entity.pdbx_description
1 polymer ?
#
loop_
_entity_poly.entity_id
_entity_poly.type
_entity_poly.pdbx_seq_one_letter_code
_entity_poly.pdbx_strand_id
1 'polypeptide(L)'
;MGKINAFYLNNGFINAQVGEPVITPDREGITIKIPVSEGKQFRVGKVQITGDELTASRVDLFAKLQIVKKAFYDREAIMKDIDYLTQACNDEGYANANIIPRTEPREETQTVDVTYEIAKAKLVYFNRINITGNTKTRDKVIRRQLSVVEGSLYNRTKLKDSYMALNRLRYFEEIDFQAEKGPDETLTDVNIRVKEKPTGVFSVGAGYSALDHAIFSAQVSQQNLFGRGQVLSLKASLGSRTTLYDLSFIEPWLFDMPLWSKFDLWNLYREYDSYNLDSKGLNATFGYPLWSYVTGYIGYRLSLDNVKDIQETASYYVKKQAGETTSSGVTVTLMRDSTDDAIFPSTGSRNSASAEYTGGPLLGDVTYTRFGVSSSWFFPLPLDGVFGVRGRIGAIKGNEGKEVPVY
;
A
#
# COMPACT_ATOMS: atom_id res chain seq x y z
N MET A 1 -24.51 6.91 27.61
CA MET A 1 -25.81 7.35 27.04
C MET A 1 -25.82 7.33 25.52
N GLY A 2 -25.00 8.14 24.82
CA GLY A 2 -25.04 8.24 23.34
C GLY A 2 -24.89 6.92 22.58
N LYS A 3 -24.03 5.99 23.05
CA LYS A 3 -23.85 4.67 22.43
C LYS A 3 -25.07 3.75 22.57
N ILE A 4 -25.79 3.80 23.68
CA ILE A 4 -27.00 2.98 23.90
C ILE A 4 -28.11 3.47 22.99
N ASN A 5 -28.31 4.79 22.92
CA ASN A 5 -29.30 5.37 22.01
C ASN A 5 -28.97 5.05 20.54
N ALA A 6 -27.70 5.16 20.15
CA ALA A 6 -27.25 4.76 18.82
C ALA A 6 -27.53 3.28 18.53
N PHE A 7 -27.29 2.38 19.50
CA PHE A 7 -27.62 0.96 19.35
C PHE A 7 -29.09 0.73 19.01
N TYR A 8 -30.02 1.36 19.72
CA TYR A 8 -31.45 1.21 19.45
C TYR A 8 -31.87 1.79 18.09
N LEU A 9 -31.39 2.99 17.75
CA LEU A 9 -31.65 3.62 16.45
C LEU A 9 -31.06 2.83 15.28
N ASN A 10 -29.94 2.14 15.49
CA ASN A 10 -29.32 1.27 14.48
C ASN A 10 -30.04 -0.08 14.31
N ASN A 11 -30.94 -0.44 15.24
CA ASN A 11 -31.70 -1.68 15.23
C ASN A 11 -33.21 -1.46 14.98
N GLY A 12 -33.60 -0.31 14.45
CA GLY A 12 -34.97 -0.03 14.00
C GLY A 12 -35.89 0.62 15.03
N PHE A 13 -35.39 0.95 16.22
CA PHE A 13 -36.18 1.57 17.28
C PHE A 13 -36.09 3.10 17.21
N ILE A 14 -36.81 3.71 16.27
CA ILE A 14 -36.74 5.16 16.01
C ILE A 14 -37.26 6.02 17.17
N ASN A 15 -38.12 5.44 18.01
CA ASN A 15 -38.75 6.11 19.15
C ASN A 15 -38.10 5.71 20.49
N ALA A 16 -36.94 5.05 20.46
CA ALA A 16 -36.26 4.65 21.68
C ALA A 16 -35.83 5.84 22.53
N GLN A 17 -36.04 5.74 23.84
CA GLN A 17 -35.64 6.74 24.82
C GLN A 17 -34.79 6.08 25.90
N VAL A 18 -33.58 6.57 26.07
CA VAL A 18 -32.65 6.14 27.13
C VAL A 18 -32.71 7.19 28.24
N GLY A 19 -33.32 6.84 29.37
CA GLY A 19 -33.43 7.73 30.54
C GLY A 19 -32.14 7.81 31.35
N GLU A 20 -32.04 8.78 32.26
CA GLU A 20 -30.81 9.03 33.02
C GLU A 20 -30.36 7.82 33.88
N PRO A 21 -29.05 7.56 33.98
CA PRO A 21 -28.53 6.43 34.74
C PRO A 21 -28.67 6.70 36.25
N VAL A 22 -29.25 5.74 36.97
CA VAL A 22 -29.27 5.74 38.44
C VAL A 22 -28.02 5.02 38.94
N ILE A 23 -27.14 5.75 39.61
CA ILE A 23 -25.87 5.23 40.13
C ILE A 23 -26.00 5.03 41.64
N THR A 24 -25.81 3.80 42.10
CA THR A 24 -25.82 3.45 43.53
C THR A 24 -24.44 2.89 43.91
N PRO A 25 -23.63 3.64 44.67
CA PRO A 25 -22.36 3.14 45.21
C PRO A 25 -22.63 2.22 46.40
N ASP A 26 -21.89 1.10 46.47
CA ASP A 26 -21.90 0.12 47.54
C ASP A 26 -20.47 -0.20 48.00
N ARG A 27 -20.30 -0.90 49.12
CA ARG A 27 -18.98 -1.24 49.69
C ARG A 27 -18.15 -2.18 48.82
N GLU A 28 -18.79 -2.94 47.93
CA GLU A 28 -18.14 -3.89 47.01
C GLU A 28 -18.02 -3.36 45.57
N GLY A 29 -18.66 -2.23 45.23
CA GLY A 29 -18.63 -1.67 43.88
C GLY A 29 -19.71 -0.64 43.59
N ILE A 30 -19.89 -0.30 42.30
CA ILE A 30 -20.89 0.68 41.85
C ILE A 30 -21.91 -0.02 40.96
N THR A 31 -23.19 0.08 41.29
CA THR A 31 -24.30 -0.38 40.43
C THR A 31 -24.83 0.76 39.59
N ILE A 32 -24.95 0.55 38.28
CA ILE A 32 -25.51 1.55 37.34
C ILE A 32 -26.77 0.94 36.70
N LYS A 33 -27.95 1.54 36.95
CA LYS A 33 -29.21 1.16 36.31
C LYS A 33 -29.59 2.20 35.27
N ILE A 34 -29.81 1.78 34.02
CA ILE A 34 -30.16 2.67 32.92
C ILE A 34 -31.56 2.30 32.44
N PRO A 35 -32.60 3.11 32.71
CA PRO A 35 -33.95 2.85 32.23
C PRO A 35 -34.01 3.11 30.72
N VAL A 36 -34.59 2.17 29.96
CA VAL A 36 -34.77 2.30 28.52
C VAL A 36 -36.21 2.01 28.15
N SER A 37 -36.80 2.86 27.32
CA SER A 37 -38.06 2.61 26.63
C SER A 37 -37.76 2.41 25.16
N GLU A 38 -37.95 1.19 24.65
CA GLU A 38 -37.51 0.82 23.29
C GLU A 38 -38.48 1.34 22.20
N GLY A 39 -39.78 1.39 22.50
CA GLY A 39 -40.80 1.72 21.51
C GLY A 39 -41.01 0.62 20.46
N LYS A 40 -41.71 0.96 19.35
CA LYS A 40 -41.93 0.03 18.23
C LYS A 40 -40.66 -0.08 17.37
N GLN A 41 -40.38 -1.28 16.88
CA GLN A 41 -39.33 -1.52 15.89
C GLN A 41 -39.88 -1.34 14.48
N PHE A 42 -39.14 -0.64 13.62
CA PHE A 42 -39.53 -0.37 12.24
C PHE A 42 -38.58 -1.04 11.24
N ARG A 43 -39.17 -1.61 10.19
CA ARG A 43 -38.46 -2.17 9.03
C ARG A 43 -38.09 -1.08 8.02
N VAL A 44 -37.12 -1.37 7.15
CA VAL A 44 -36.86 -0.49 6.00
C VAL A 44 -38.02 -0.62 5.01
N GLY A 45 -38.63 0.51 4.66
CA GLY A 45 -39.69 0.61 3.66
C GLY A 45 -39.12 0.89 2.27
N LYS A 46 -39.75 1.82 1.55
CA LYS A 46 -39.31 2.25 0.23
C LYS A 46 -38.07 3.13 0.33
N VAL A 47 -37.04 2.82 -0.44
CA VAL A 47 -35.82 3.64 -0.54
C VAL A 47 -35.77 4.30 -1.93
N GLN A 48 -35.50 5.60 -1.99
CA GLN A 48 -35.46 6.35 -3.25
C GLN A 48 -34.32 7.37 -3.28
N ILE A 49 -33.79 7.64 -4.48
CA ILE A 49 -32.85 8.73 -4.76
C ILE A 49 -33.55 9.70 -5.72
N THR A 50 -33.61 10.97 -5.35
CA THR A 50 -34.26 12.06 -6.12
C THR A 50 -33.31 13.25 -6.27
N GLY A 51 -33.74 14.30 -6.98
CA GLY A 51 -32.93 15.49 -7.23
C GLY A 51 -32.02 15.36 -8.44
N ASP A 52 -30.89 16.05 -8.39
CA ASP A 52 -29.96 16.20 -9.52
C ASP A 52 -29.35 14.86 -9.99
N GLU A 53 -29.14 14.72 -11.31
CA GLU A 53 -28.55 13.51 -11.89
C GLU A 53 -27.03 13.55 -11.91
N LEU A 54 -26.38 12.47 -11.50
CA LEU A 54 -24.93 12.26 -11.55
C LEU A 54 -24.52 11.49 -12.81
N THR A 55 -23.22 11.41 -13.07
CA THR A 55 -22.65 10.58 -14.14
C THR A 55 -22.94 9.09 -13.89
N ALA A 56 -22.89 8.67 -12.61
CA ALA A 56 -23.33 7.34 -12.21
C ALA A 56 -24.87 7.26 -12.25
N SER A 57 -25.41 6.17 -12.81
CA SER A 57 -26.85 5.98 -12.89
C SER A 57 -27.46 5.85 -11.48
N ARG A 58 -28.71 6.28 -11.31
CA ARG A 58 -29.43 6.08 -10.02
C ARG A 58 -29.48 4.62 -9.60
N VAL A 59 -29.54 3.69 -10.56
CA VAL A 59 -29.55 2.24 -10.30
C VAL A 59 -28.23 1.80 -9.66
N ASP A 60 -27.10 2.26 -10.20
CA ASP A 60 -25.77 1.92 -9.68
C ASP A 60 -25.52 2.52 -8.29
N LEU A 61 -25.98 3.76 -8.08
CA LEU A 61 -25.92 4.43 -6.78
C LEU A 61 -26.79 3.69 -5.74
N PHE A 62 -28.01 3.34 -6.13
CA PHE A 62 -28.97 2.63 -5.28
C PHE A 62 -28.44 1.27 -4.83
N ALA A 63 -27.85 0.49 -5.74
CA ALA A 63 -27.31 -0.85 -5.45
C ALA A 63 -26.19 -0.84 -4.40
N LYS A 64 -25.49 0.29 -4.23
CA LYS A 64 -24.38 0.44 -3.29
C LYS A 64 -24.79 0.96 -1.91
N LEU A 65 -26.02 1.46 -1.76
CA LEU A 65 -26.54 1.89 -0.47
C LEU A 65 -26.49 0.75 0.56
N GLN A 66 -26.27 1.11 1.81
CA GLN A 66 -26.22 0.20 2.95
C GLN A 66 -27.62 -0.05 3.50
N ILE A 67 -28.49 0.97 3.52
CA ILE A 67 -29.84 0.82 4.09
C ILE A 67 -30.67 -0.22 3.34
N VAL A 68 -30.48 -0.35 2.01
CA VAL A 68 -31.20 -1.34 1.19
C VAL A 68 -30.81 -2.79 1.49
N LYS A 69 -29.69 -2.99 2.19
CA LYS A 69 -29.19 -4.31 2.63
C LYS A 69 -29.64 -4.65 4.06
N LYS A 70 -30.37 -3.74 4.73
CA LYS A 70 -30.81 -3.89 6.11
C LYS A 70 -32.30 -4.25 6.15
N ALA A 71 -32.66 -5.16 7.05
CA ALA A 71 -34.06 -5.52 7.28
C ALA A 71 -34.79 -4.44 8.11
N PHE A 72 -34.08 -3.85 9.08
CA PHE A 72 -34.59 -2.84 10.00
C PHE A 72 -33.96 -1.48 9.74
N TYR A 73 -34.67 -0.42 10.11
CA TYR A 73 -34.13 0.93 10.03
C TYR A 73 -32.80 1.00 10.78
N ASP A 74 -31.77 1.53 10.13
CA ASP A 74 -30.42 1.63 10.68
C ASP A 74 -29.89 3.04 10.41
N ARG A 75 -29.82 3.85 11.47
CA ARG A 75 -29.36 5.24 11.37
C ARG A 75 -27.92 5.33 10.87
N GLU A 76 -27.04 4.42 11.29
CA GLU A 76 -25.64 4.40 10.85
C GLU A 76 -25.55 4.07 9.35
N ALA A 77 -26.39 3.15 8.86
CA ALA A 77 -26.47 2.87 7.42
C ALA A 77 -26.89 4.11 6.62
N ILE A 78 -27.87 4.89 7.10
CA ILE A 78 -28.29 6.15 6.46
C ILE A 78 -27.17 7.18 6.45
N MET A 79 -26.41 7.31 7.55
CA MET A 79 -25.28 8.24 7.59
C MET A 79 -24.16 7.84 6.60
N LYS A 80 -23.89 6.53 6.47
CA LYS A 80 -22.94 6.01 5.47
C LYS A 80 -23.42 6.26 4.04
N ASP A 81 -24.72 6.12 3.80
CA ASP A 81 -25.34 6.40 2.50
C ASP A 81 -25.23 7.87 2.12
N ILE A 82 -25.48 8.78 3.06
CA ILE A 82 -25.29 10.22 2.87
C ILE A 82 -23.83 10.54 2.53
N ASP A 83 -22.87 10.02 3.28
CA ASP A 83 -21.44 10.25 3.01
C ASP A 83 -21.03 9.68 1.64
N TYR A 84 -21.50 8.49 1.29
CA TYR A 84 -21.27 7.86 -0.02
C TYR A 84 -21.83 8.71 -1.17
N LEU A 85 -23.09 9.15 -1.09
CA LEU A 85 -23.71 9.98 -2.13
C LEU A 85 -23.05 11.37 -2.22
N THR A 86 -22.67 11.93 -1.07
CA THR A 86 -21.90 13.19 -1.01
C THR A 86 -20.55 13.04 -1.68
N GLN A 87 -19.82 11.95 -1.40
CA GLN A 87 -18.56 11.63 -2.06
C GLN A 87 -18.73 11.47 -3.56
N ALA A 88 -19.77 10.78 -4.03
CA ALA A 88 -20.06 10.64 -5.46
C ALA A 88 -20.26 12.01 -6.15
N CYS A 89 -20.98 12.93 -5.50
CA CYS A 89 -21.12 14.31 -6.01
C CYS A 89 -19.79 15.06 -5.99
N ASN A 90 -19.06 14.97 -4.88
CA ASN A 90 -17.76 15.64 -4.72
C ASN A 90 -16.74 15.17 -5.76
N ASP A 91 -16.76 13.89 -6.14
CA ASP A 91 -15.83 13.32 -7.11
C ASP A 91 -16.10 13.78 -8.55
N GLU A 92 -17.29 14.31 -8.83
CA GLU A 92 -17.67 14.97 -10.08
C GLU A 92 -17.40 16.49 -10.08
N GLY A 93 -16.83 17.05 -9.00
CA GLY A 93 -16.52 18.49 -8.90
C GLY A 93 -17.47 19.29 -8.02
N TYR A 94 -18.52 18.69 -7.47
CA TYR A 94 -19.52 19.38 -6.66
C TYR A 94 -19.14 19.37 -5.18
N ALA A 95 -18.18 20.21 -4.78
CA ALA A 95 -17.65 20.22 -3.41
C ALA A 95 -18.71 20.56 -2.34
N ASN A 96 -19.64 21.44 -2.68
CA ASN A 96 -20.69 21.95 -1.79
C ASN A 96 -22.03 21.19 -1.97
N ALA A 97 -22.01 19.99 -2.55
CA ALA A 97 -23.19 19.17 -2.70
C ALA A 97 -23.81 18.84 -1.35
N ASN A 98 -25.13 18.85 -1.28
CA ASN A 98 -25.88 18.52 -0.08
C ASN A 98 -26.85 17.37 -0.37
N ILE A 99 -26.86 16.38 0.52
CA ILE A 99 -27.75 15.23 0.45
C ILE A 99 -28.73 15.34 1.60
N ILE A 100 -30.01 15.57 1.30
CA ILE A 100 -31.05 15.77 2.30
C ILE A 100 -31.81 14.46 2.51
N PRO A 101 -31.62 13.76 3.65
CA PRO A 101 -32.38 12.56 3.96
C PRO A 101 -33.78 12.93 4.44
N ARG A 102 -34.80 12.34 3.84
CA ARG A 102 -36.19 12.40 4.31
C ARG A 102 -36.60 11.00 4.76
N THR A 103 -36.91 10.86 6.04
CA THR A 103 -37.38 9.61 6.64
C THR A 103 -38.85 9.74 7.03
N GLU A 104 -39.70 8.91 6.46
CA GLU A 104 -41.14 8.91 6.72
C GLU A 104 -41.54 7.60 7.42
N PRO A 105 -41.76 7.61 8.74
CA PRO A 105 -42.25 6.44 9.45
C PRO A 105 -43.73 6.19 9.13
N ARG A 106 -44.04 4.96 8.74
CA ARG A 106 -45.38 4.43 8.49
C ARG A 106 -45.76 3.54 9.66
N GLU A 107 -46.57 4.08 10.58
CA GLU A 107 -46.96 3.32 11.78
C GLU A 107 -47.82 2.10 11.48
N GLU A 108 -48.67 2.17 10.46
CA GLU A 108 -49.58 1.09 10.07
C GLU A 108 -48.84 -0.16 9.59
N THR A 109 -47.79 0.03 8.79
CA THR A 109 -46.96 -1.05 8.23
C THR A 109 -45.70 -1.33 9.04
N GLN A 110 -45.42 -0.52 10.08
CA GLN A 110 -44.18 -0.53 10.86
C GLN A 110 -42.94 -0.46 9.96
N THR A 111 -42.97 0.41 8.95
CA THR A 111 -41.84 0.65 8.03
C THR A 111 -41.37 2.10 8.08
N VAL A 112 -40.14 2.38 7.69
CA VAL A 112 -39.64 3.74 7.45
C VAL A 112 -39.21 3.85 5.99
N ASP A 113 -39.88 4.72 5.25
CA ASP A 113 -39.48 5.08 3.90
C ASP A 113 -38.32 6.09 3.97
N VAL A 114 -37.30 5.92 3.12
CA VAL A 114 -36.11 6.77 3.11
C VAL A 114 -35.90 7.34 1.70
N THR A 115 -35.96 8.67 1.58
CA THR A 115 -35.68 9.37 0.32
C THR A 115 -34.43 10.24 0.47
N TYR A 116 -33.47 10.05 -0.42
CA TYR A 116 -32.26 10.87 -0.51
C TYR A 116 -32.41 11.88 -1.64
N GLU A 117 -32.55 13.16 -1.31
CA GLU A 117 -32.64 14.26 -2.27
C GLU A 117 -31.24 14.84 -2.51
N ILE A 118 -30.73 14.73 -3.75
CA ILE A 118 -29.42 15.23 -4.17
C ILE A 118 -29.53 16.67 -4.66
N ALA A 119 -28.77 17.58 -4.05
CA ALA A 119 -28.57 18.95 -4.52
C ALA A 119 -27.07 19.19 -4.77
N LYS A 120 -26.67 19.29 -6.04
CA LYS A 120 -25.26 19.36 -6.45
C LYS A 120 -24.58 20.68 -6.07
N ALA A 121 -25.30 21.79 -6.12
CA ALA A 121 -24.70 23.13 -6.13
C ALA A 121 -23.75 23.36 -7.34
N LYS A 122 -22.90 24.40 -7.29
CA LYS A 122 -21.99 24.77 -8.38
C LYS A 122 -20.75 23.86 -8.42
N LEU A 123 -20.13 23.74 -9.60
CA LEU A 123 -18.83 23.11 -9.76
C LEU A 123 -17.74 23.94 -9.05
N VAL A 124 -16.78 23.24 -8.47
CA VAL A 124 -15.65 23.81 -7.76
C VAL A 124 -14.35 23.24 -8.32
N TYR A 125 -13.34 24.10 -8.46
CA TYR A 125 -12.01 23.74 -8.94
C TYR A 125 -10.97 23.96 -7.83
N PHE A 126 -9.93 23.13 -7.82
CA PHE A 126 -8.75 23.40 -6.99
C PHE A 126 -8.02 24.61 -7.55
N ASN A 127 -7.82 25.65 -6.73
CA ASN A 127 -7.09 26.84 -7.13
C ASN A 127 -5.60 26.70 -6.82
N ARG A 128 -5.18 26.91 -5.56
CA ARG A 128 -3.78 26.74 -5.14
C ARG A 128 -3.63 25.61 -4.14
N ILE A 129 -2.50 24.91 -4.24
CA ILE A 129 -2.08 23.90 -3.26
C ILE A 129 -0.83 24.43 -2.54
N ASN A 130 -1.06 24.92 -1.32
CA ASN A 130 -0.01 25.47 -0.46
C ASN A 130 0.52 24.37 0.46
N ILE A 131 1.83 24.16 0.49
CA ILE A 131 2.49 23.17 1.34
C ILE A 131 3.37 23.90 2.34
N THR A 132 3.21 23.61 3.63
CA THR A 132 3.96 24.27 4.70
C THR A 132 4.39 23.29 5.80
N GLY A 133 5.43 23.66 6.55
CA GLY A 133 6.01 22.84 7.61
C GLY A 133 7.07 21.84 7.14
N ASN A 134 7.29 21.72 5.83
CA ASN A 134 8.33 20.90 5.20
C ASN A 134 9.70 21.62 5.18
N THR A 135 10.33 21.76 6.34
CA THR A 135 11.61 22.47 6.49
C THR A 135 12.80 21.72 5.89
N LYS A 136 12.79 20.39 5.93
CA LYS A 136 13.84 19.52 5.39
C LYS A 136 13.41 18.91 4.06
N THR A 137 12.19 18.39 4.00
CA THR A 137 11.61 17.74 2.82
C THR A 137 11.29 18.76 1.76
N ARG A 138 11.80 18.54 0.55
CA ARG A 138 11.54 19.42 -0.58
C ARG A 138 10.05 19.38 -0.94
N ASP A 139 9.50 20.55 -1.27
CA ASP A 139 8.09 20.70 -1.68
C ASP A 139 7.70 19.68 -2.76
N LYS A 140 8.55 19.52 -3.79
CA LYS A 140 8.36 18.56 -4.88
C LYS A 140 8.12 17.12 -4.44
N VAL A 141 8.73 16.68 -3.33
CA VAL A 141 8.56 15.32 -2.80
C VAL A 141 7.14 15.10 -2.29
N ILE A 142 6.53 16.13 -1.71
CA ILE A 142 5.14 16.12 -1.25
C ILE A 142 4.21 16.30 -2.46
N ARG A 143 4.49 17.30 -3.30
CA ARG A 143 3.65 17.66 -4.45
C ARG A 143 3.46 16.50 -5.44
N ARG A 144 4.52 15.72 -5.72
CA ARG A 144 4.43 14.54 -6.62
C ARG A 144 3.58 13.38 -6.08
N GLN A 145 3.24 13.38 -4.79
CA GLN A 145 2.35 12.37 -4.21
C GLN A 145 0.87 12.76 -4.28
N LEU A 146 0.57 14.01 -4.65
CA LEU A 146 -0.80 14.49 -4.75
C LEU A 146 -1.43 13.98 -6.05
N SER A 147 -2.62 13.38 -5.93
CA SER A 147 -3.47 13.01 -7.06
C SER A 147 -4.31 14.19 -7.57
N VAL A 148 -4.43 15.24 -6.76
CA VAL A 148 -5.07 16.51 -7.12
C VAL A 148 -4.06 17.44 -7.77
N VAL A 149 -4.53 18.25 -8.72
CA VAL A 149 -3.72 19.21 -9.46
C VAL A 149 -4.43 20.56 -9.44
N GLU A 150 -3.66 21.64 -9.34
CA GLU A 150 -4.19 23.00 -9.47
C GLU A 150 -4.90 23.17 -10.82
N GLY A 151 -6.08 23.80 -10.80
CA GLY A 151 -6.99 23.95 -11.93
C GLY A 151 -7.88 22.75 -12.24
N SER A 152 -7.69 21.59 -11.61
CA SER A 152 -8.58 20.44 -11.83
C SER A 152 -9.89 20.57 -11.04
N LEU A 153 -10.95 19.91 -11.49
CA LEU A 153 -12.20 19.78 -10.72
C LEU A 153 -11.93 19.23 -9.32
N TYR A 154 -12.70 19.70 -8.35
CA TYR A 154 -12.69 19.17 -6.99
C TYR A 154 -12.98 17.66 -7.04
N ASN A 155 -12.25 16.89 -6.24
CA ASN A 155 -12.46 15.45 -6.14
C ASN A 155 -12.01 14.98 -4.74
N ARG A 156 -12.96 14.49 -3.96
CA ARG A 156 -12.73 14.12 -2.55
C ARG A 156 -11.92 12.83 -2.46
N THR A 157 -12.14 11.88 -3.37
CA THR A 157 -11.37 10.63 -3.44
C THR A 157 -9.89 10.92 -3.71
N LYS A 158 -9.56 11.77 -4.68
CA LYS A 158 -8.17 12.17 -4.97
C LYS A 158 -7.51 12.90 -3.80
N LEU A 159 -8.23 13.73 -3.04
CA LEU A 159 -7.69 14.34 -1.82
C LEU A 159 -7.36 13.28 -0.77
N LYS A 160 -8.27 12.33 -0.55
CA LYS A 160 -8.05 11.20 0.37
C LYS A 160 -6.87 10.34 -0.08
N ASP A 161 -6.75 10.04 -1.37
CA ASP A 161 -5.64 9.27 -1.94
C ASP A 161 -4.31 10.01 -1.76
N SER A 162 -4.31 11.32 -1.93
CA SER A 162 -3.16 12.19 -1.68
C SER A 162 -2.72 12.14 -0.21
N TYR A 163 -3.67 12.25 0.73
CA TYR A 163 -3.40 12.10 2.16
C TYR A 163 -2.81 10.72 2.47
N MET A 164 -3.41 9.65 1.93
CA MET A 164 -2.92 8.28 2.13
C MET A 164 -1.52 8.10 1.53
N ALA A 165 -1.23 8.68 0.36
CA ALA A 165 0.09 8.64 -0.26
C ALA A 165 1.15 9.33 0.60
N LEU A 166 0.87 10.52 1.12
CA LEU A 166 1.78 11.23 2.03
C LEU A 166 1.97 10.48 3.34
N ASN A 167 0.92 9.90 3.91
CA ASN A 167 1.02 9.10 5.14
C ASN A 167 1.87 7.83 4.92
N ARG A 168 1.80 7.21 3.74
CA ARG A 168 2.63 6.06 3.37
C ARG A 168 4.12 6.38 3.29
N LEU A 169 4.51 7.64 3.03
CA LEU A 169 5.92 8.05 3.02
C LEU A 169 6.58 7.92 4.41
N ARG A 170 5.79 8.02 5.49
CA ARG A 170 6.28 8.01 6.88
C ARG A 170 7.31 9.11 7.20
N TYR A 171 7.32 10.21 6.44
CA TYR A 171 8.20 11.37 6.71
C TYR A 171 7.61 12.36 7.72
N PHE A 172 6.30 12.26 7.95
CA PHE A 172 5.54 13.20 8.76
C PHE A 172 4.90 12.45 9.94
N GLU A 173 4.81 13.11 11.09
CA GLU A 173 4.01 12.63 12.23
C GLU A 173 2.56 13.11 12.14
N GLU A 174 2.34 14.30 11.56
CA GLU A 174 1.04 14.90 11.36
C GLU A 174 0.96 15.48 9.95
N ILE A 175 -0.20 15.27 9.32
CA ILE A 175 -0.53 15.77 8.00
C ILE A 175 -1.96 16.32 8.11
N ASP A 176 -2.11 17.62 7.95
CA ASP A 176 -3.39 18.32 8.02
C ASP A 176 -3.73 18.87 6.64
N PHE A 177 -4.84 18.40 6.08
CA PHE A 177 -5.39 18.87 4.81
C PHE A 177 -6.57 19.78 5.09
N GLN A 178 -6.44 21.05 4.75
CA GLN A 178 -7.51 22.03 4.88
C GLN A 178 -7.93 22.51 3.51
N ALA A 179 -9.19 22.23 3.15
CA ALA A 179 -9.83 22.81 2.00
C ALA A 179 -10.52 24.11 2.45
N GLU A 180 -10.02 25.25 1.99
CA GLU A 180 -10.53 26.57 2.33
C GLU A 180 -11.19 27.21 1.11
N LYS A 181 -12.16 28.10 1.35
CA LYS A 181 -12.79 28.87 0.26
C LYS A 181 -11.72 29.68 -0.44
N GLY A 182 -11.63 29.53 -1.75
CA GLY A 182 -10.75 30.31 -2.60
C GLY A 182 -11.30 31.73 -2.81
N PRO A 183 -10.72 32.48 -3.76
CA PRO A 183 -11.11 33.86 -4.06
C PRO A 183 -12.57 34.03 -4.52
N ASP A 184 -13.19 32.95 -5.02
CA ASP A 184 -14.58 32.88 -5.47
C ASP A 184 -15.24 31.58 -4.97
N GLU A 185 -16.57 31.52 -4.96
CA GLU A 185 -17.38 30.35 -4.56
C GLU A 185 -17.11 29.09 -5.40
N THR A 186 -16.54 29.25 -6.59
CA THR A 186 -16.19 28.15 -7.52
C THR A 186 -14.75 27.66 -7.37
N LEU A 187 -13.99 28.23 -6.44
CA LEU A 187 -12.58 27.92 -6.23
C LEU A 187 -12.32 27.51 -4.79
N THR A 188 -11.46 26.51 -4.61
CA THR A 188 -11.02 26.03 -3.30
C THR A 188 -9.51 25.96 -3.24
N ASP A 189 -8.92 26.58 -2.22
CA ASP A 189 -7.51 26.43 -1.91
C ASP A 189 -7.29 25.23 -0.98
N VAL A 190 -6.19 24.51 -1.19
CA VAL A 190 -5.82 23.36 -0.36
C VAL A 190 -4.53 23.69 0.39
N ASN A 191 -4.65 23.86 1.69
CA ASN A 191 -3.53 24.07 2.58
C ASN A 191 -3.13 22.73 3.21
N ILE A 192 -1.95 22.24 2.82
CA ILE A 192 -1.34 21.02 3.34
C ILE A 192 -0.28 21.42 4.35
N ARG A 193 -0.58 21.23 5.63
CA ARG A 193 0.38 21.45 6.72
C ARG A 193 0.96 20.12 7.15
N VAL A 194 2.28 20.02 7.16
CA VAL A 194 2.97 18.81 7.59
C VAL A 194 3.87 19.10 8.78
N LYS A 195 3.95 18.14 9.69
CA LYS A 195 4.93 18.14 10.78
C LYS A 195 5.94 17.02 10.53
N GLU A 196 7.16 17.41 10.18
CA GLU A 196 8.23 16.46 9.87
C GLU A 196 8.70 15.73 11.12
N LYS A 197 9.03 14.45 10.95
CA LYS A 197 9.65 13.63 12.00
C LYS A 197 11.00 13.06 11.54
N PRO A 198 11.85 12.58 12.46
CA PRO A 198 13.05 11.85 12.09
C PRO A 198 12.73 10.65 11.19
N THR A 199 13.45 10.53 10.08
CA THR A 199 13.29 9.46 9.07
C THR A 199 14.44 8.44 9.10
N GLY A 200 15.36 8.61 10.05
CA GLY A 200 16.46 7.71 10.31
C GLY A 200 15.97 6.50 11.10
N VAL A 201 16.33 5.31 10.64
CA VAL A 201 15.98 4.04 11.26
C VAL A 201 17.26 3.28 11.53
N PHE A 202 17.43 2.84 12.78
CA PHE A 202 18.45 1.88 13.17
C PHE A 202 17.75 0.60 13.60
N SER A 203 18.11 -0.51 12.96
CA SER A 203 17.52 -1.82 13.19
C SER A 203 18.62 -2.81 13.55
N VAL A 204 18.40 -3.57 14.62
CA VAL A 204 19.25 -4.71 15.00
C VAL A 204 18.34 -5.91 15.15
N GLY A 205 18.76 -7.04 14.58
CA GLY A 205 18.00 -8.29 14.64
C GLY A 205 18.92 -9.48 14.78
N ALA A 206 18.46 -10.50 15.50
CA ALA A 206 19.11 -11.79 15.56
C ALA A 206 18.11 -12.87 15.12
N GLY A 207 18.61 -13.93 14.50
CA GLY A 207 17.81 -15.05 14.01
C GLY A 207 18.59 -16.35 14.03
N TYR A 208 17.90 -17.46 13.76
CA TYR A 208 18.52 -18.77 13.63
C TYR A 208 18.03 -19.46 12.36
N SER A 209 18.95 -20.03 11.57
CA SER A 209 18.62 -20.85 10.40
C SER A 209 19.34 -22.19 10.46
N ALA A 210 18.81 -23.22 9.78
CA ALA A 210 19.45 -24.53 9.73
C ALA A 210 20.83 -24.50 9.04
N LEU A 211 21.08 -23.52 8.16
CA LEU A 211 22.31 -23.41 7.38
C LEU A 211 23.34 -22.48 8.03
N ASP A 212 22.92 -21.30 8.48
CA ASP A 212 23.81 -20.25 9.00
C ASP A 212 23.79 -20.16 10.53
N HIS A 213 23.09 -21.09 11.20
CA HIS A 213 22.89 -21.11 12.64
C HIS A 213 22.49 -19.73 13.14
N ALA A 214 23.21 -19.17 14.12
CA ALA A 214 22.96 -17.83 14.63
C ALA A 214 23.35 -16.77 13.59
N ILE A 215 22.39 -15.91 13.23
CA ILE A 215 22.57 -14.77 12.34
C ILE A 215 22.34 -13.49 13.14
N PHE A 216 23.28 -12.56 13.08
CA PHE A 216 23.15 -11.21 13.60
C PHE A 216 23.08 -10.23 12.44
N SER A 217 22.18 -9.26 12.52
CA SER A 217 22.00 -8.24 11.50
C SER A 217 21.89 -6.87 12.13
N ALA A 218 22.53 -5.89 11.52
CA ALA A 218 22.42 -4.48 11.86
C ALA A 218 22.19 -3.68 10.58
N GLN A 219 21.31 -2.70 10.64
CA GLN A 219 21.01 -1.81 9.52
C GLN A 219 20.85 -0.39 10.03
N VAL A 220 21.46 0.55 9.32
CA VAL A 220 21.16 1.97 9.43
C VAL A 220 20.56 2.43 8.09
N SER A 221 19.44 3.14 8.15
CA SER A 221 18.72 3.60 6.96
C SER A 221 18.21 5.02 7.16
N GLN A 222 18.26 5.83 6.11
CA GLN A 222 17.70 7.17 6.06
C GLN A 222 16.68 7.23 4.92
N GLN A 223 15.38 7.27 5.25
CA GLN A 223 14.29 7.14 4.26
C GLN A 223 13.99 8.42 3.46
N ASN A 224 14.53 9.56 3.87
CA ASN A 224 14.37 10.85 3.21
C ASN A 224 15.71 11.61 3.23
N LEU A 225 16.70 11.04 2.54
CA LEU A 225 18.06 11.57 2.49
C LEU A 225 18.04 13.00 1.94
N PHE A 226 18.57 13.95 2.71
CA PHE A 226 18.60 15.39 2.40
C PHE A 226 17.26 15.98 1.96
N GLY A 227 16.13 15.40 2.40
CA GLY A 227 14.80 15.87 2.04
C GLY A 227 14.36 15.58 0.60
N ARG A 228 15.03 14.66 -0.11
CA ARG A 228 14.76 14.35 -1.53
C ARG A 228 13.83 13.16 -1.75
N GLY A 229 13.36 12.52 -0.67
CA GLY A 229 12.61 11.27 -0.73
C GLY A 229 13.44 10.06 -1.19
N GLN A 230 14.76 10.21 -1.19
CA GLN A 230 15.72 9.15 -1.50
C GLN A 230 16.00 8.32 -0.25
N VAL A 231 16.20 7.02 -0.42
CA VAL A 231 16.56 6.12 0.68
C VAL A 231 18.03 5.73 0.55
N LEU A 232 18.80 5.87 1.63
CA LEU A 232 20.15 5.30 1.72
C LEU A 232 20.19 4.35 2.91
N SER A 233 20.62 3.12 2.70
CA SER A 233 20.76 2.15 3.78
C SER A 233 22.06 1.37 3.70
N LEU A 234 22.70 1.18 4.85
CA LEU A 234 23.81 0.27 5.03
C LEU A 234 23.36 -0.87 5.94
N LYS A 235 23.55 -2.11 5.48
CA LYS A 235 23.20 -3.33 6.20
C LYS A 235 24.44 -4.22 6.34
N ALA A 236 24.62 -4.78 7.52
CA ALA A 236 25.54 -5.88 7.80
C ALA A 236 24.74 -7.09 8.31
N SER A 237 25.05 -8.28 7.82
CA SER A 237 24.45 -9.55 8.24
C SER A 237 25.56 -10.57 8.42
N LEU A 238 25.78 -11.03 9.65
CA LEU A 238 26.85 -11.92 10.07
C LEU A 238 26.24 -13.24 10.55
N GLY A 239 26.48 -14.33 9.85
CA GLY A 239 26.12 -15.70 10.25
C GLY A 239 27.34 -16.61 10.28
N SER A 240 27.16 -17.87 10.65
CA SER A 240 28.30 -18.82 10.73
C SER A 240 28.91 -19.13 9.37
N ARG A 241 28.09 -19.23 8.31
CA ARG A 241 28.53 -19.55 6.94
C ARG A 241 28.44 -18.38 5.97
N THR A 242 27.63 -17.38 6.28
CA THR A 242 27.35 -16.26 5.36
C THR A 242 27.61 -14.92 6.05
N THR A 243 28.40 -14.06 5.41
CA THR A 243 28.60 -12.66 5.80
C THR A 243 28.24 -11.76 4.63
N LEU A 244 27.35 -10.79 4.84
CA LEU A 244 26.89 -9.85 3.82
C LEU A 244 26.96 -8.41 4.32
N TYR A 245 27.65 -7.56 3.57
CA TYR A 245 27.56 -6.11 3.67
C TYR A 245 26.87 -5.57 2.42
N ASP A 246 25.87 -4.71 2.59
CA ASP A 246 25.04 -4.17 1.52
C ASP A 246 24.84 -2.67 1.73
N LEU A 247 25.23 -1.87 0.74
CA LEU A 247 24.93 -0.45 0.65
C LEU A 247 23.91 -0.25 -0.47
N SER A 248 22.72 0.22 -0.11
CA SER A 248 21.60 0.40 -1.04
C SER A 248 21.15 1.85 -1.09
N PHE A 249 21.00 2.38 -2.30
CA PHE A 249 20.45 3.70 -2.58
C PHE A 249 19.23 3.58 -3.49
N ILE A 250 18.11 4.22 -3.10
CA ILE A 250 16.86 4.20 -3.84
C ILE A 250 16.44 5.63 -4.19
N GLU A 251 16.21 5.88 -5.48
CA GLU A 251 15.57 7.08 -6.02
C GLU A 251 14.18 6.69 -6.58
N PRO A 252 13.07 7.01 -5.89
CA PRO A 252 11.75 6.56 -6.34
C PRO A 252 11.22 7.29 -7.59
N TRP A 253 11.75 8.47 -7.93
CA TRP A 253 11.32 9.24 -9.11
C TRP A 253 12.49 9.78 -9.93
N LEU A 254 13.27 8.88 -10.53
CA LEU A 254 14.41 9.29 -11.34
C LEU A 254 13.95 10.10 -12.56
N PHE A 255 14.61 11.23 -12.82
CA PHE A 255 14.24 12.19 -13.87
C PHE A 255 12.81 12.75 -13.76
N ASP A 256 12.25 12.80 -12.54
CA ASP A 256 10.88 13.25 -12.26
C ASP A 256 9.77 12.41 -12.90
N MET A 257 10.13 11.22 -13.37
CA MET A 257 9.21 10.20 -13.82
C MET A 257 8.99 9.20 -12.69
N PRO A 258 7.90 8.41 -12.68
CA PRO A 258 7.71 7.30 -11.74
C PRO A 258 8.64 6.11 -12.08
N LEU A 259 9.91 6.41 -12.33
CA LEU A 259 10.99 5.48 -12.62
C LEU A 259 11.71 5.18 -11.30
N TRP A 260 11.20 4.19 -10.58
CA TRP A 260 11.80 3.72 -9.34
C TRP A 260 13.16 3.11 -9.65
N SER A 261 14.22 3.62 -9.01
CA SER A 261 15.59 3.24 -9.30
C SER A 261 16.28 2.80 -8.03
N LYS A 262 17.01 1.68 -8.08
CA LYS A 262 17.74 1.11 -6.96
C LYS A 262 19.15 0.75 -7.38
N PHE A 263 20.11 1.19 -6.58
CA PHE A 263 21.53 0.96 -6.77
C PHE A 263 22.08 0.28 -5.52
N ASP A 264 22.61 -0.92 -5.69
CA ASP A 264 23.17 -1.71 -4.60
C ASP A 264 24.66 -1.95 -4.84
N LEU A 265 25.44 -1.88 -3.77
CA LEU A 265 26.80 -2.40 -3.70
C LEU A 265 26.83 -3.47 -2.61
N TRP A 266 27.28 -4.67 -2.96
CA TRP A 266 27.39 -5.75 -1.97
C TRP A 266 28.81 -6.30 -1.88
N ASN A 267 29.11 -6.85 -0.71
CA ASN A 267 30.25 -7.70 -0.43
C ASN A 267 29.76 -8.91 0.37
N LEU A 268 29.85 -10.08 -0.24
CA LEU A 268 29.33 -11.35 0.25
C LEU A 268 30.48 -12.34 0.41
N TYR A 269 30.61 -12.90 1.60
CA TYR A 269 31.38 -14.12 1.83
C TYR A 269 30.43 -15.25 2.17
N ARG A 270 30.61 -16.42 1.54
CA ARG A 270 29.81 -17.60 1.78
C ARG A 270 30.64 -18.88 1.78
N GLU A 271 30.53 -19.64 2.85
CA GLU A 271 31.10 -20.99 2.97
C GLU A 271 30.08 -22.04 2.51
N TYR A 272 30.43 -22.75 1.43
CA TYR A 272 29.73 -23.93 0.96
C TYR A 272 30.43 -25.19 1.46
N ASP A 273 29.77 -26.34 1.37
CA ASP A 273 30.30 -27.60 1.93
C ASP A 273 31.65 -28.04 1.31
N SER A 274 31.96 -27.61 0.08
CA SER A 274 33.16 -28.03 -0.65
C SER A 274 34.05 -26.88 -1.15
N TYR A 275 33.65 -25.62 -0.95
CA TYR A 275 34.41 -24.43 -1.37
C TYR A 275 33.89 -23.16 -0.68
N ASN A 276 34.67 -22.08 -0.75
CA ASN A 276 34.29 -20.74 -0.30
C ASN A 276 34.08 -19.80 -1.48
N LEU A 277 33.11 -18.88 -1.35
CA LEU A 277 32.79 -17.85 -2.34
C LEU A 277 32.96 -16.46 -1.72
N ASP A 278 33.80 -15.64 -2.33
CA ASP A 278 33.88 -14.19 -2.10
C ASP A 278 33.29 -13.49 -3.32
N SER A 279 32.17 -12.78 -3.16
CA SER A 279 31.43 -12.12 -4.23
C SER A 279 31.23 -10.65 -3.91
N LYS A 280 31.71 -9.77 -4.78
CA LYS A 280 31.50 -8.32 -4.68
C LYS A 280 30.88 -7.84 -5.96
N GLY A 281 30.01 -6.84 -5.87
CA GLY A 281 29.41 -6.33 -7.08
C GLY A 281 28.50 -5.14 -6.89
N LEU A 282 27.94 -4.71 -8.00
CA LEU A 282 26.97 -3.66 -8.09
C LEU A 282 25.74 -4.11 -8.87
N ASN A 283 24.59 -3.57 -8.50
CA ASN A 283 23.32 -3.81 -9.16
C ASN A 283 22.61 -2.49 -9.35
N ALA A 284 22.14 -2.22 -10.56
CA ALA A 284 21.31 -1.07 -10.89
C ALA A 284 19.98 -1.59 -11.43
N THR A 285 18.87 -1.29 -10.77
CA THR A 285 17.53 -1.72 -11.17
C THR A 285 16.62 -0.53 -11.38
N PHE A 286 15.92 -0.51 -12.50
CA PHE A 286 14.96 0.52 -12.89
C PHE A 286 13.59 -0.12 -13.07
N GLY A 287 12.57 0.40 -12.39
CA GLY A 287 11.20 -0.10 -12.41
C GLY A 287 10.23 0.99 -12.87
N TYR A 288 9.36 0.68 -13.82
CA TYR A 288 8.35 1.61 -14.33
C TYR A 288 6.96 0.95 -14.34
N PRO A 289 5.92 1.60 -13.78
CA PRO A 289 4.56 1.09 -13.80
C PRO A 289 4.00 1.20 -15.23
N LEU A 290 3.87 0.07 -15.91
CA LEU A 290 3.38 -0.01 -17.29
C LEU A 290 1.85 0.02 -17.35
N TRP A 291 1.20 -0.65 -16.38
CA TRP A 291 -0.26 -0.71 -16.22
C TRP A 291 -0.61 -0.79 -14.73
N SER A 292 -1.90 -0.66 -14.37
CA SER A 292 -2.36 -0.54 -12.96
C SER A 292 -1.83 -1.61 -12.01
N TYR A 293 -1.60 -2.84 -12.49
CA TYR A 293 -1.08 -3.95 -11.71
C TYR A 293 0.26 -4.48 -12.20
N VAL A 294 0.86 -3.85 -13.22
CA VAL A 294 2.02 -4.41 -13.93
C VAL A 294 3.16 -3.42 -13.96
N THR A 295 4.30 -3.84 -13.41
CA THR A 295 5.55 -3.09 -13.40
C THR A 295 6.59 -3.82 -14.24
N GLY A 296 7.26 -3.09 -15.13
CA GLY A 296 8.42 -3.58 -15.86
C GLY A 296 9.70 -3.15 -15.14
N TYR A 297 10.66 -4.07 -15.04
CA TYR A 297 11.97 -3.82 -14.46
C TYR A 297 13.08 -4.14 -15.46
N ILE A 298 14.11 -3.30 -15.46
CA ILE A 298 15.39 -3.56 -16.13
C ILE A 298 16.47 -3.49 -15.05
N GLY A 299 17.20 -4.58 -14.87
CA GLY A 299 18.33 -4.70 -13.96
C GLY A 299 19.64 -4.87 -14.73
N TYR A 300 20.70 -4.25 -14.26
CA TYR A 300 22.07 -4.52 -14.66
C TYR A 300 22.87 -4.96 -13.44
N ARG A 301 23.54 -6.09 -13.53
CA ARG A 301 24.37 -6.68 -12.47
C ARG A 301 25.79 -6.85 -12.98
N LEU A 302 26.75 -6.41 -12.18
CA LEU A 302 28.17 -6.70 -12.35
C LEU A 302 28.70 -7.31 -11.05
N SER A 303 29.29 -8.51 -11.12
CA SER A 303 29.90 -9.19 -9.99
C SER A 303 31.30 -9.69 -10.31
N LEU A 304 32.15 -9.64 -9.29
CA LEU A 304 33.46 -10.29 -9.24
C LEU A 304 33.33 -11.40 -8.20
N ASP A 305 33.41 -12.63 -8.68
CA ASP A 305 33.19 -13.83 -7.88
C ASP A 305 34.50 -14.62 -7.81
N ASN A 306 34.96 -14.95 -6.60
CA ASN A 306 36.18 -15.71 -6.37
C ASN A 306 35.85 -17.02 -5.65
N VAL A 307 36.01 -18.14 -6.37
CA VAL A 307 35.84 -19.49 -5.84
C VAL A 307 37.19 -19.98 -5.32
N LYS A 308 37.28 -20.14 -4.00
CA LYS A 308 38.52 -20.49 -3.28
C LYS A 308 38.30 -21.57 -2.23
N ASP A 309 39.37 -22.02 -1.59
CA ASP A 309 39.35 -23.04 -0.53
C ASP A 309 38.61 -24.32 -0.94
N ILE A 310 38.90 -24.79 -2.15
CA ILE A 310 38.21 -25.93 -2.78
C ILE A 310 38.73 -27.24 -2.19
N GLN A 311 37.83 -28.04 -1.62
CA GLN A 311 38.16 -29.35 -1.07
C GLN A 311 38.51 -30.36 -2.18
N GLU A 312 39.34 -31.36 -1.86
CA GLU A 312 39.69 -32.43 -2.81
C GLU A 312 38.47 -33.24 -3.27
N THR A 313 37.44 -33.34 -2.42
CA THR A 313 36.15 -33.98 -2.70
C THR A 313 35.21 -33.15 -3.56
N ALA A 314 35.57 -31.90 -3.87
CA ALA A 314 34.74 -31.03 -4.70
C ALA A 314 34.52 -31.62 -6.10
N SER A 315 33.34 -31.34 -6.66
CA SER A 315 33.00 -31.80 -8.00
C SER A 315 33.94 -31.22 -9.05
N TYR A 316 34.05 -31.90 -10.19
CA TYR A 316 34.84 -31.42 -11.33
C TYR A 316 34.44 -30.00 -11.75
N TYR A 317 33.14 -29.67 -11.73
CA TYR A 317 32.63 -28.35 -12.11
C TYR A 317 33.10 -27.24 -11.17
N VAL A 318 33.14 -27.50 -9.85
CA VAL A 318 33.64 -26.53 -8.87
C VAL A 318 35.14 -26.28 -9.08
N LYS A 319 35.94 -27.35 -9.25
CA LYS A 319 37.38 -27.25 -9.50
C LYS A 319 37.71 -26.47 -10.77
N LYS A 320 36.90 -26.62 -11.82
CA LYS A 320 37.07 -25.92 -13.09
C LYS A 320 36.78 -24.41 -12.99
N GLN A 321 35.97 -24.00 -12.02
CA GLN A 321 35.60 -22.60 -11.78
C GLN A 321 36.45 -21.93 -10.70
N ALA A 322 37.58 -22.53 -10.32
CA ALA A 322 38.50 -21.98 -9.33
C ALA A 322 39.06 -20.61 -9.75
N GLY A 323 39.19 -19.71 -8.78
CA GLY A 323 39.72 -18.37 -8.98
C GLY A 323 38.64 -17.32 -9.27
N GLU A 324 39.08 -16.20 -9.85
CA GLU A 324 38.23 -15.03 -10.06
C GLU A 324 37.50 -15.09 -11.39
N THR A 325 36.23 -14.69 -11.37
CA THR A 325 35.34 -14.65 -12.53
C THR A 325 34.52 -13.36 -12.48
N THR A 326 34.47 -12.65 -13.59
CA THR A 326 33.61 -11.47 -13.75
C THR A 326 32.29 -11.86 -14.42
N SER A 327 31.17 -11.56 -13.80
CA SER A 327 29.83 -11.74 -14.38
C SER A 327 29.18 -10.39 -14.61
N SER A 328 28.69 -10.14 -15.82
CA SER A 328 28.05 -8.89 -16.22
C SER A 328 26.79 -9.23 -17.01
N GLY A 329 25.62 -8.81 -16.51
CA GLY A 329 24.35 -9.27 -17.04
C GLY A 329 23.23 -8.25 -16.95
N VAL A 330 22.30 -8.32 -17.89
CA VAL A 330 21.06 -7.54 -17.91
C VAL A 330 19.89 -8.46 -17.67
N THR A 331 18.97 -8.06 -16.80
CA THR A 331 17.73 -8.76 -16.52
C THR A 331 16.54 -7.87 -16.87
N VAL A 332 15.61 -8.40 -17.66
CA VAL A 332 14.29 -7.80 -17.86
C VAL A 332 13.28 -8.61 -17.07
N THR A 333 12.45 -7.94 -16.27
CA THR A 333 11.37 -8.59 -15.49
C THR A 333 10.05 -7.88 -15.71
N LEU A 334 8.99 -8.64 -15.94
CA LEU A 334 7.61 -8.15 -15.87
C LEU A 334 6.97 -8.75 -14.62
N MET A 335 6.43 -7.89 -13.77
CA MET A 335 5.76 -8.28 -12.53
C MET A 335 4.31 -7.80 -12.56
N ARG A 336 3.37 -8.71 -12.33
CA ARG A 336 1.96 -8.40 -12.11
C ARG A 336 1.60 -8.69 -10.66
N ASP A 337 1.17 -7.68 -9.91
CA ASP A 337 0.68 -7.83 -8.54
C ASP A 337 -0.73 -7.26 -8.41
N SER A 338 -1.69 -8.12 -8.08
CA SER A 338 -3.09 -7.73 -7.82
C SER A 338 -3.55 -8.19 -6.45
N THR A 339 -2.63 -8.38 -5.49
CA THR A 339 -2.99 -8.71 -4.11
C THR A 339 -3.65 -7.53 -3.41
N ASP A 340 -4.57 -7.82 -2.51
CA ASP A 340 -5.27 -6.84 -1.66
C ASP A 340 -4.39 -6.23 -0.57
N ASP A 341 -3.50 -7.02 0.02
CA ASP A 341 -2.52 -6.56 1.02
C ASP A 341 -1.10 -7.00 0.64
N ALA A 342 -0.13 -6.12 0.82
CA ALA A 342 1.25 -6.37 0.41
C ALA A 342 2.01 -7.34 1.34
N ILE A 343 1.58 -7.46 2.60
CA ILE A 343 2.22 -8.24 3.66
C ILE A 343 1.46 -9.53 3.92
N PHE A 344 0.14 -9.45 4.08
CA PHE A 344 -0.75 -10.58 4.39
C PHE A 344 -1.87 -10.70 3.34
N PRO A 345 -1.54 -11.05 2.09
CA PRO A 345 -2.52 -11.13 1.01
C PRO A 345 -3.57 -12.20 1.28
N SER A 346 -4.85 -11.85 1.13
CA SER A 346 -5.98 -12.77 1.28
C SER A 346 -6.64 -13.10 -0.06
N THR A 347 -6.52 -12.21 -1.05
CA THR A 347 -7.06 -12.37 -2.39
C THR A 347 -6.07 -11.92 -3.46
N GLY A 348 -6.24 -12.43 -4.69
CA GLY A 348 -5.48 -11.97 -5.85
C GLY A 348 -4.24 -12.82 -6.16
N SER A 349 -3.30 -12.26 -6.92
CA SER A 349 -2.11 -13.00 -7.35
C SER A 349 -0.89 -12.12 -7.60
N ARG A 350 0.29 -12.72 -7.40
CA ARG A 350 1.61 -12.14 -7.69
C ARG A 350 2.33 -13.04 -8.68
N ASN A 351 2.57 -12.50 -9.87
CA ASN A 351 3.18 -13.22 -10.99
C ASN A 351 4.40 -12.45 -11.50
N SER A 352 5.47 -13.15 -11.85
CA SER A 352 6.66 -12.56 -12.44
C SER A 352 7.20 -13.41 -13.56
N ALA A 353 7.62 -12.78 -14.65
CA ALA A 353 8.40 -13.40 -15.71
C ALA A 353 9.70 -12.61 -15.89
N SER A 354 10.82 -13.30 -16.02
CA SER A 354 12.16 -12.69 -16.09
C SER A 354 13.01 -13.37 -17.16
N ALA A 355 13.82 -12.58 -17.83
CA ALA A 355 14.85 -13.02 -18.76
C ALA A 355 16.15 -12.29 -18.43
N GLU A 356 17.19 -13.04 -18.12
CA GLU A 356 18.53 -12.56 -17.80
C GLU A 356 19.50 -13.03 -18.87
N TYR A 357 20.35 -12.13 -19.34
CA TYR A 357 21.40 -12.40 -20.29
C TYR A 357 22.73 -11.87 -19.75
N THR A 358 23.74 -12.73 -19.71
CA THR A 358 25.04 -12.45 -19.12
C THR A 358 26.14 -12.67 -20.17
N GLY A 359 27.17 -11.84 -20.15
CA GLY A 359 28.36 -11.93 -20.99
C GLY A 359 28.19 -11.37 -22.41
N GLY A 360 28.99 -11.88 -23.36
CA GLY A 360 29.00 -11.43 -24.76
C GLY A 360 29.28 -9.92 -24.88
N PRO A 361 28.34 -9.10 -25.40
CA PRO A 361 28.50 -7.64 -25.48
C PRO A 361 28.64 -6.95 -24.11
N LEU A 362 28.34 -7.64 -23.01
CA LEU A 362 28.43 -7.10 -21.65
C LEU A 362 29.81 -7.35 -20.98
N LEU A 363 30.78 -7.93 -21.71
CA LEU A 363 32.19 -8.11 -21.32
C LEU A 363 32.42 -8.92 -20.03
N GLY A 364 31.52 -9.86 -19.70
CA GLY A 364 31.71 -10.82 -18.61
C GLY A 364 32.40 -12.12 -19.04
N ASP A 365 33.15 -12.74 -18.13
CA ASP A 365 33.80 -14.05 -18.31
C ASP A 365 32.78 -15.18 -18.41
N VAL A 366 31.60 -14.99 -17.80
CA VAL A 366 30.48 -15.93 -17.83
C VAL A 366 29.47 -15.53 -18.90
N THR A 367 28.99 -16.52 -19.66
CA THR A 367 27.94 -16.31 -20.66
C THR A 367 26.79 -17.30 -20.48
N TYR A 368 25.60 -16.80 -20.13
CA TYR A 368 24.37 -17.61 -20.04
C TYR A 368 23.12 -16.77 -20.28
N THR A 369 22.03 -17.46 -20.59
CA THR A 369 20.68 -16.92 -20.59
C THR A 369 19.84 -17.66 -19.56
N ARG A 370 19.16 -16.94 -18.67
CA ARG A 370 18.23 -17.51 -17.68
C ARG A 370 16.83 -16.97 -17.88
N PHE A 371 15.86 -17.87 -17.91
CA PHE A 371 14.44 -17.55 -17.87
C PHE A 371 13.87 -18.00 -16.54
N GLY A 372 13.01 -17.17 -15.94
CA GLY A 372 12.36 -17.49 -14.68
C GLY A 372 10.92 -17.02 -14.67
N VAL A 373 10.01 -17.90 -14.28
CA VAL A 373 8.60 -17.60 -14.06
C VAL A 373 8.23 -17.97 -12.63
N SER A 374 7.56 -17.07 -11.91
CA SER A 374 6.97 -17.35 -10.61
C SER A 374 5.52 -16.90 -10.57
N SER A 375 4.67 -17.67 -9.90
CA SER A 375 3.24 -17.40 -9.79
C SER A 375 2.76 -17.79 -8.40
N SER A 376 2.09 -16.86 -7.72
CA SER A 376 1.49 -17.05 -6.39
C SER A 376 0.04 -16.58 -6.43
N TRP A 377 -0.89 -17.39 -5.93
CA TRP A 377 -2.33 -17.10 -5.92
C TRP A 377 -2.88 -17.29 -4.52
N PHE A 378 -3.78 -16.40 -4.11
CA PHE A 378 -4.40 -16.36 -2.79
C PHE A 378 -5.93 -16.41 -2.95
N PHE A 379 -6.54 -17.35 -2.24
CA PHE A 379 -7.98 -17.59 -2.27
C PHE A 379 -8.52 -17.53 -0.84
N PRO A 380 -9.52 -16.67 -0.56
CA PRO A 380 -10.11 -16.58 0.77
C PRO A 380 -10.97 -17.83 1.04
N LEU A 381 -10.90 -18.33 2.27
CA LEU A 381 -11.66 -19.46 2.78
C LEU A 381 -12.56 -19.02 3.96
N PRO A 382 -13.56 -19.82 4.35
CA PRO A 382 -14.34 -19.56 5.57
C PRO A 382 -13.46 -19.46 6.83
N LEU A 383 -13.99 -18.84 7.89
CA LEU A 383 -13.31 -18.65 9.18
C LEU A 383 -12.01 -17.84 9.08
N ASP A 384 -11.99 -16.83 8.21
CA ASP A 384 -10.83 -15.97 7.94
C ASP A 384 -9.56 -16.73 7.50
N GLY A 385 -9.74 -17.94 6.94
CA GLY A 385 -8.66 -18.73 6.36
C GLY A 385 -8.25 -18.23 4.98
N VAL A 386 -7.02 -18.51 4.56
CA VAL A 386 -6.54 -18.22 3.20
C VAL A 386 -5.79 -19.42 2.65
N PHE A 387 -6.18 -19.88 1.46
CA PHE A 387 -5.42 -20.88 0.71
C PHE A 387 -4.47 -20.19 -0.26
N GLY A 388 -3.17 -20.38 -0.06
CA GLY A 388 -2.11 -19.87 -0.92
C GLY A 388 -1.42 -20.98 -1.71
N VAL A 389 -1.29 -20.82 -3.02
CA VAL A 389 -0.50 -21.72 -3.88
C VAL A 389 0.60 -20.94 -4.58
N ARG A 390 1.80 -21.52 -4.64
CA ARG A 390 2.98 -20.90 -5.29
C ARG A 390 3.72 -21.90 -6.15
N GLY A 391 4.01 -21.52 -7.39
CA GLY A 391 4.88 -22.24 -8.32
C GLY A 391 6.03 -21.37 -8.82
N ARG A 392 7.17 -22.02 -9.11
CA ARG A 392 8.33 -21.40 -9.79
C ARG A 392 8.89 -22.37 -10.82
N ILE A 393 9.18 -21.86 -12.01
CA ILE A 393 9.84 -22.61 -13.09
C ILE A 393 11.00 -21.75 -13.58
N GLY A 394 12.17 -22.36 -13.78
CA GLY A 394 13.34 -21.68 -14.31
C GLY A 394 14.07 -22.56 -15.30
N ALA A 395 14.66 -21.94 -16.32
CA ALA A 395 15.54 -22.59 -17.27
C ALA A 395 16.80 -21.73 -17.44
N ILE A 396 17.97 -22.36 -17.44
CA ILE A 396 19.25 -21.70 -17.66
C ILE A 396 20.00 -22.42 -18.77
N LYS A 397 20.59 -21.66 -19.68
CA LYS A 397 21.35 -22.18 -20.81
C LYS A 397 22.66 -21.42 -20.92
N GLY A 398 23.77 -22.14 -20.89
CA GLY A 398 25.09 -21.58 -21.22
C GLY A 398 25.14 -21.12 -22.68
N ASN A 399 25.80 -19.99 -22.92
CA ASN A 399 25.99 -19.43 -24.26
C ASN A 399 27.45 -19.61 -24.67
N GLU A 400 27.74 -19.47 -25.98
CA GLU A 400 29.13 -19.42 -26.48
C GLU A 400 30.02 -20.61 -26.06
N GLY A 401 29.42 -21.79 -25.81
CA GLY A 401 30.14 -22.99 -25.37
C GLY A 401 30.67 -22.94 -23.94
N LYS A 402 30.35 -21.90 -23.15
CA LYS A 402 30.71 -21.81 -21.74
C LYS A 402 29.68 -22.49 -20.86
N GLU A 403 30.16 -23.10 -19.79
CA GLU A 403 29.31 -23.72 -18.76
C GLU A 403 28.71 -22.66 -17.84
N VAL A 404 27.55 -22.97 -17.27
CA VAL A 404 26.87 -22.12 -16.29
C VAL A 404 27.65 -22.17 -14.97
N PRO A 405 27.81 -21.04 -14.25
CA PRO A 405 28.41 -21.04 -12.92
C PRO A 405 27.68 -21.97 -11.94
N VAL A 406 28.40 -22.61 -11.02
CA VAL A 406 27.81 -23.50 -10.00
C VAL A 406 27.27 -22.76 -8.77
N TYR A 407 27.44 -21.43 -8.71
CA TYR A 407 27.12 -20.58 -7.56
C TYR A 407 25.93 -19.65 -7.76
#